data_AF-A0A7Y3GNA0-F1
#
_entry.id   AF-A0A7Y3GNA0-F1
#
_cell.length_a   1.000
_cell.length_b   1.000
_cell.length_c   1.000
_cell.angle_alpha   90.00
_cell.angle_beta   90.00
_cell.angle_gamma   90.00
#
_symmetry.space_group_name_H-M   'P 1'
#
loop_
_entity.id
_entity.type
_entity.pdbx_description
1 polymer ?
#
loop_
_entity_poly.entity_id
_entity_poly.type
_entity_poly.pdbx_seq_one_letter_code
_entity_poly.pdbx_strand_id
1 'polypeptide(L)'
;MKNILYSLAIAALVFSCKSQQVAAPAAPINPEDLATTITQDELREMLYVYASDEFEGRDTGSPGQKKAIEYLKKHYVDLGIPSPLGGDDYFQEVPLEKANAPEMSMSINGKSLEAVTSYVAVVSSADGDLSIEEIIDMGYGIDSEKYSDYNTDVNGKVIVIRSGEPKNDDGTYVITGSDAASKWSNMRQQFAAKRDIAKEKGARMVLFYYPEIYDMVAPRLGGGSGRLGIKGQSESMYMLLVNKDVVTALSGNAEADELPTNSGDIIKTSMNFSYKSSSKSVASENVIAYIKGSEKPDEYVIISAHLDHVGVEDGQIYNGADDDGSGSVAILEI
;
A
#
# COMPACT_ATOMS: atom_id res chain seq x y z
N MET A 1 -33.68 -6.08 87.96
CA MET A 1 -32.29 -6.53 88.18
C MET A 1 -31.58 -6.40 86.83
N LYS A 2 -31.02 -5.24 86.50
CA LYS A 2 -29.64 -4.79 86.75
C LYS A 2 -28.57 -5.65 86.07
N ASN A 3 -27.88 -5.01 85.11
CA ASN A 3 -26.46 -5.11 84.68
C ASN A 3 -26.36 -5.36 83.15
N ILE A 4 -26.16 -4.36 82.28
CA ILE A 4 -24.97 -3.48 82.06
C ILE A 4 -23.73 -4.28 81.63
N LEU A 5 -23.36 -4.24 80.34
CA LEU A 5 -22.11 -3.64 79.83
C LEU A 5 -21.90 -3.89 78.33
N TYR A 6 -21.77 -2.78 77.60
CA TYR A 6 -21.13 -2.67 76.30
C TYR A 6 -19.65 -2.98 76.41
N SER A 7 -19.09 -3.75 75.47
CA SER A 7 -17.65 -3.71 75.15
C SER A 7 -17.42 -4.09 73.68
N LEU A 8 -16.70 -3.20 73.00
CA LEU A 8 -16.25 -3.26 71.62
C LEU A 8 -15.63 -4.61 71.24
N ALA A 9 -15.97 -5.11 70.04
CA ALA A 9 -15.10 -5.98 69.27
C ALA A 9 -14.98 -5.41 67.85
N ILE A 10 -14.02 -4.49 67.70
CA ILE A 10 -13.48 -4.09 66.40
C ILE A 10 -12.84 -5.35 65.82
N ALA A 11 -13.50 -5.98 64.85
CA ALA A 11 -12.91 -7.05 64.08
C ALA A 11 -11.78 -6.46 63.23
N ALA A 12 -10.54 -6.67 63.68
CA ALA A 12 -9.35 -6.42 62.89
C ALA A 12 -9.40 -7.31 61.64
N LEU A 13 -9.74 -6.72 60.49
CA LEU A 13 -9.46 -7.26 59.17
C LEU A 13 -7.93 -7.28 59.02
N VAL A 14 -7.32 -8.39 59.41
CA VAL A 14 -5.92 -8.68 59.09
C VAL A 14 -5.85 -8.88 57.58
N PHE A 15 -5.46 -7.83 56.87
CA PHE A 15 -4.95 -7.94 55.51
C PHE A 15 -3.75 -8.89 55.55
N SER A 16 -3.97 -10.15 55.18
CA SER A 16 -2.90 -11.06 54.83
C SER A 16 -2.37 -10.60 53.47
N CYS A 17 -1.43 -9.66 53.50
CA CYS A 17 -0.53 -9.44 52.38
C CYS A 17 0.33 -10.68 52.24
N LYS A 18 -0.16 -11.65 51.46
CA LYS A 18 0.70 -12.68 50.89
C LYS A 18 1.64 -11.93 49.95
N SER A 19 2.84 -11.60 50.43
CA SER A 19 3.93 -11.12 49.60
C SER A 19 4.10 -12.14 48.50
N GLN A 20 3.61 -11.81 47.31
CA GLN A 20 3.88 -12.58 46.11
C GLN A 20 5.37 -12.36 45.87
N GLN A 21 6.16 -13.34 46.31
CA GLN A 21 7.58 -13.37 46.12
C GLN A 21 7.80 -13.35 44.61
N VAL A 22 8.02 -12.16 44.07
CA VAL A 22 8.47 -11.98 42.69
C VAL A 22 9.72 -12.83 42.61
N ALA A 23 9.68 -13.87 41.78
CA ALA A 23 10.82 -14.73 41.55
C ALA A 23 12.02 -13.83 41.26
N ALA A 24 13.16 -14.11 41.90
CA ALA A 24 14.38 -13.38 41.60
C ALA A 24 14.59 -13.40 40.07
N PRO A 25 15.01 -12.27 39.46
CA PRO A 25 15.27 -12.25 38.03
C PRO A 25 16.21 -13.41 37.70
N ALA A 26 15.84 -14.21 36.70
CA ALA A 26 16.70 -15.28 36.22
C ALA A 26 18.08 -14.69 35.90
N ALA A 27 19.14 -15.42 36.22
CA ALA A 27 20.49 -15.00 35.84
C ALA A 27 20.49 -14.67 34.33
N PRO A 28 21.20 -13.60 33.90
CA PRO A 28 21.21 -13.22 32.49
C PRO A 28 21.70 -14.39 31.66
N ILE A 29 20.86 -14.85 30.73
CA ILE A 29 21.20 -15.91 29.78
C ILE A 29 22.20 -15.32 28.80
N ASN A 30 23.28 -16.05 28.53
CA ASN A 30 24.28 -15.66 27.55
C ASN A 30 23.71 -15.84 26.12
N PRO A 31 23.57 -14.78 25.31
CA PRO A 31 22.99 -14.90 23.97
C PRO A 31 23.75 -15.88 23.07
N GLU A 32 25.07 -15.99 23.25
CA GLU A 32 25.92 -16.94 22.52
C GLU A 32 25.54 -18.39 22.83
N ASP A 33 25.10 -18.71 24.04
CA ASP A 33 24.67 -20.06 24.39
C ASP A 33 23.33 -20.39 23.69
N LEU A 34 22.41 -19.43 23.61
CA LEU A 34 21.16 -19.57 22.84
C LEU A 34 21.44 -19.69 21.34
N ALA A 35 22.39 -18.94 20.81
CA ALA A 35 22.76 -19.04 19.40
C ALA A 35 23.27 -20.45 19.02
N THR A 36 23.83 -21.22 19.98
CA THR A 36 24.25 -22.60 19.72
C THR A 36 23.10 -23.61 19.62
N THR A 37 21.87 -23.25 20.03
CA THR A 37 20.70 -24.13 19.87
C THR A 37 20.12 -24.09 18.47
N ILE A 38 20.41 -23.05 17.69
CA ILE A 38 19.96 -22.90 16.31
C ILE A 38 20.90 -23.72 15.42
N THR A 39 20.42 -24.82 14.83
CA THR A 39 21.26 -25.68 14.00
C THR A 39 20.96 -25.55 12.51
N GLN A 40 22.00 -25.70 11.68
CA GLN A 40 21.83 -25.73 10.22
C GLN A 40 20.95 -26.91 9.77
N ASP A 41 20.99 -28.04 10.47
CA ASP A 41 20.24 -29.23 10.09
C ASP A 41 18.74 -29.05 10.32
N GLU A 42 18.32 -28.45 11.43
CA GLU A 42 16.90 -28.14 11.71
C GLU A 42 16.35 -27.11 10.73
N LEU A 43 17.07 -25.99 10.52
CA LEU A 43 16.71 -24.98 9.54
C LEU A 43 16.57 -25.57 8.14
N ARG A 44 17.49 -26.45 7.76
CA ARG A 44 17.47 -27.14 6.47
C ARG A 44 16.23 -28.02 6.37
N GLU A 45 15.96 -28.88 7.35
CA GLU A 45 14.80 -29.77 7.35
C GLU A 45 13.48 -29.00 7.22
N MET A 46 13.31 -27.94 8.02
CA MET A 46 12.14 -27.07 7.94
C MET A 46 12.02 -26.40 6.57
N LEU A 47 13.12 -25.87 6.02
CA LEU A 47 13.10 -25.19 4.73
C LEU A 47 12.74 -26.14 3.58
N TYR A 48 13.25 -27.38 3.59
CA TYR A 48 12.91 -28.38 2.58
C TYR A 48 11.41 -28.70 2.56
N VAL A 49 10.76 -28.71 3.72
CA VAL A 49 9.31 -28.90 3.83
C VAL A 49 8.58 -27.64 3.38
N TYR A 50 8.90 -26.49 4.00
CA TYR A 50 8.18 -25.23 3.82
C TYR A 50 8.27 -24.69 2.39
N ALA A 51 9.38 -24.96 1.70
CA ALA A 51 9.60 -24.64 0.29
C ALA A 51 9.38 -25.84 -0.65
N SER A 52 8.71 -26.91 -0.23
CA SER A 52 8.41 -28.02 -1.15
C SER A 52 7.29 -27.68 -2.14
N ASP A 53 7.19 -28.46 -3.22
CA ASP A 53 6.13 -28.36 -4.22
C ASP A 53 4.72 -28.54 -3.62
N GLU A 54 4.61 -29.20 -2.46
CA GLU A 54 3.34 -29.35 -1.74
C GLU A 54 2.75 -28.00 -1.34
N PHE A 55 3.58 -26.99 -1.09
CA PHE A 55 3.16 -25.64 -0.74
C PHE A 55 2.91 -24.76 -1.97
N GLU A 56 3.06 -25.31 -3.20
CA GLU A 56 2.66 -24.68 -4.46
C GLU A 56 3.19 -23.23 -4.62
N GLY A 57 4.37 -22.95 -4.08
CA GLY A 57 5.01 -21.64 -4.11
C GLY A 57 4.32 -20.54 -3.28
N ARG A 58 3.30 -20.88 -2.48
CA ARG A 58 2.68 -20.01 -1.47
C ARG A 58 2.19 -18.65 -1.99
N ASP A 59 1.59 -18.60 -3.19
CA ASP A 59 0.97 -17.34 -3.68
C ASP A 59 -0.09 -16.84 -2.70
N THR A 60 -0.15 -15.52 -2.53
CA THR A 60 -1.02 -14.88 -1.54
C THR A 60 -2.47 -15.28 -1.74
N GLY A 61 -3.07 -15.89 -0.71
CA GLY A 61 -4.45 -16.38 -0.72
C GLY A 61 -4.68 -17.67 -1.52
N SER A 62 -3.64 -18.29 -2.07
CA SER A 62 -3.71 -19.59 -2.75
C SER A 62 -3.80 -20.77 -1.76
N PRO A 63 -4.19 -21.98 -2.22
CA PRO A 63 -4.14 -23.19 -1.39
C PRO A 63 -2.76 -23.45 -0.76
N GLY A 64 -1.68 -23.14 -1.50
CA GLY A 64 -0.31 -23.24 -1.01
C GLY A 64 -0.03 -22.36 0.22
N GLN A 65 -0.51 -21.12 0.21
CA GLN A 65 -0.42 -20.22 1.34
C GLN A 65 -1.23 -20.71 2.55
N LYS A 66 -2.40 -21.33 2.33
CA LYS A 66 -3.19 -21.93 3.43
C LYS A 66 -2.47 -23.10 4.10
N LYS A 67 -1.72 -23.91 3.34
CA LYS A 67 -0.85 -24.95 3.92
C LYS A 67 0.30 -24.33 4.73
N ALA A 68 0.89 -23.25 4.21
CA ALA A 68 1.98 -22.53 4.87
C ALA A 68 1.60 -21.99 6.25
N ILE A 69 0.47 -21.30 6.36
CA ILE A 69 0.05 -20.73 7.65
C ILE A 69 -0.25 -21.79 8.70
N GLU A 70 -0.80 -22.94 8.31
CA GLU A 70 -1.05 -24.07 9.21
C GLU A 70 0.25 -24.74 9.67
N TYR A 71 1.25 -24.83 8.79
CA TYR A 71 2.59 -25.30 9.16
C TYR A 71 3.22 -24.41 10.24
N LEU A 72 3.19 -23.08 10.05
CA LEU A 72 3.72 -22.13 11.03
C LEU A 72 2.94 -22.19 12.36
N LYS A 73 1.61 -22.18 12.30
CA LYS A 73 0.74 -22.31 13.48
C LYS A 73 1.07 -23.57 14.27
N LYS A 74 1.21 -24.71 13.58
CA LYS A 74 1.52 -25.99 14.22
C LYS A 74 2.81 -25.92 15.03
N HIS A 75 3.85 -25.28 14.49
CA HIS A 75 5.12 -25.12 15.20
C HIS A 75 4.96 -24.34 16.51
N TYR A 76 4.24 -23.21 16.48
CA TYR A 76 3.98 -22.43 17.69
C TYR A 76 3.14 -23.19 18.73
N VAL A 77 2.15 -23.97 18.28
CA VAL A 77 1.34 -24.82 19.16
C VAL A 77 2.19 -25.92 19.80
N ASP A 78 3.07 -26.57 19.03
CA ASP A 78 3.96 -27.62 19.55
C ASP A 78 4.96 -27.08 20.59
N LEU A 79 5.40 -25.82 20.43
CA LEU A 79 6.23 -25.10 21.40
C LEU A 79 5.44 -24.53 22.59
N GLY A 80 4.11 -24.58 22.56
CA GLY A 80 3.25 -23.99 23.58
C GLY A 80 3.28 -22.45 23.62
N ILE A 81 3.67 -21.81 22.52
CA ILE A 81 3.67 -20.35 22.40
C ILE A 81 2.25 -19.89 22.06
N PRO A 82 1.58 -19.10 22.91
CA PRO A 82 0.18 -18.75 22.71
C PRO A 82 -0.01 -17.72 21.60
N SER A 83 -1.19 -17.73 21.00
CA SER A 83 -1.64 -16.63 20.14
C SER A 83 -2.07 -15.41 20.98
N PRO A 84 -1.77 -14.17 20.51
CA PRO A 84 -2.33 -12.96 21.11
C PRO A 84 -3.83 -12.75 20.79
N LEU A 85 -4.40 -13.47 19.83
CA LEU A 85 -5.83 -13.37 19.45
C LEU A 85 -6.74 -14.22 20.36
N GLY A 86 -6.15 -15.15 21.12
CA GLY A 86 -6.83 -16.00 22.10
C GLY A 86 -7.25 -17.36 21.55
N GLY A 87 -7.22 -18.38 22.41
CA GLY A 87 -7.50 -19.76 22.02
C GLY A 87 -6.50 -20.28 20.98
N ASP A 88 -7.00 -21.04 20.01
CA ASP A 88 -6.20 -21.67 18.93
C ASP A 88 -6.18 -20.83 17.63
N ASP A 89 -6.63 -19.58 17.69
CA ASP A 89 -6.64 -18.68 16.53
C ASP A 89 -5.32 -17.92 16.44
N TYR A 90 -4.47 -18.25 15.48
CA TYR A 90 -3.18 -17.59 15.23
C TYR A 90 -3.22 -16.65 14.01
N PHE A 91 -4.39 -16.50 13.39
CA PHE A 91 -4.50 -15.90 12.07
C PHE A 91 -5.10 -14.50 12.15
N GLN A 92 -4.27 -13.49 11.91
CA GLN A 92 -4.77 -12.15 11.68
C GLN A 92 -5.12 -12.00 10.20
N GLU A 93 -6.42 -11.95 9.91
CA GLU A 93 -6.95 -11.70 8.57
C GLU A 93 -6.43 -10.37 8.00
N VAL A 94 -5.90 -10.43 6.77
CA VAL A 94 -5.47 -9.29 5.98
C VAL A 94 -6.43 -9.14 4.81
N PRO A 95 -7.34 -8.16 4.83
CA PRO A 95 -8.32 -7.98 3.77
C PRO A 95 -7.63 -7.39 2.55
N LEU A 96 -7.22 -8.25 1.61
CA LEU A 96 -6.56 -7.83 0.38
C LEU A 96 -7.56 -7.76 -0.78
N GLU A 97 -7.18 -6.99 -1.78
CA GLU A 97 -7.80 -6.99 -3.09
C GLU A 97 -6.73 -6.95 -4.19
N LYS A 98 -6.95 -7.71 -5.26
CA LYS A 98 -6.15 -7.64 -6.48
C LYS A 98 -6.87 -6.71 -7.44
N ALA A 99 -6.24 -5.58 -7.76
CA ALA A 99 -6.80 -4.66 -8.74
C ALA A 99 -6.84 -5.33 -10.12
N ASN A 100 -7.93 -5.15 -10.85
CA ASN A 100 -8.02 -5.40 -12.28
C ASN A 100 -8.08 -4.05 -13.00
N ALA A 101 -8.06 -4.09 -14.33
CA ALA A 101 -8.34 -2.90 -15.12
C ALA A 101 -9.75 -2.37 -14.78
N PRO A 102 -9.89 -1.10 -14.39
CA PRO A 102 -11.19 -0.52 -14.08
C PRO A 102 -12.04 -0.38 -15.35
N GLU A 103 -13.37 -0.42 -15.19
CA GLU A 103 -14.28 0.00 -16.26
C GLU A 103 -14.33 1.53 -16.26
N MET A 104 -14.00 2.14 -17.40
CA MET A 104 -13.98 3.60 -17.52
C MET A 104 -14.67 4.03 -18.81
N SER A 105 -15.40 5.15 -18.75
CA SER A 105 -15.92 5.83 -19.93
C SER A 105 -15.64 7.32 -19.85
N MET A 106 -15.36 7.95 -20.99
CA MET A 106 -15.13 9.38 -21.08
C MET A 106 -15.72 9.91 -22.38
N SER A 107 -16.43 11.03 -22.28
CA SER A 107 -16.81 11.84 -23.44
C SER A 107 -16.46 13.29 -23.19
N ILE A 108 -15.96 13.99 -24.20
CA ILE A 108 -15.62 15.40 -24.15
C ILE A 108 -16.28 16.09 -25.35
N ASN A 109 -17.09 17.13 -25.09
CA ASN A 109 -17.79 17.92 -26.12
C ASN A 109 -18.59 17.04 -27.12
N GLY A 110 -19.20 15.96 -26.61
CA GLY A 110 -19.97 15.00 -27.40
C GLY A 110 -19.14 13.93 -28.13
N LYS A 111 -17.80 14.01 -28.10
CA LYS A 111 -16.91 12.98 -28.65
C LYS A 111 -16.59 11.94 -27.57
N SER A 112 -16.93 10.68 -27.83
CA SER A 112 -16.52 9.54 -26.99
C SER A 112 -15.03 9.26 -27.19
N LEU A 113 -14.32 8.97 -26.11
CA LEU A 113 -12.91 8.59 -26.12
C LEU A 113 -12.76 7.14 -25.65
N GLU A 114 -11.81 6.43 -26.26
CA GLU A 114 -11.56 5.01 -25.97
C GLU A 114 -10.57 4.89 -24.79
N ALA A 115 -10.95 4.15 -23.75
CA ALA A 115 -10.07 3.85 -22.63
C ALA A 115 -8.86 3.03 -23.09
N VAL A 116 -7.72 3.22 -22.41
CA VAL A 116 -6.39 2.69 -22.75
C VAL A 116 -5.81 3.28 -24.04
N THR A 117 -6.61 3.49 -25.10
CA THR A 117 -6.17 4.12 -26.35
C THR A 117 -5.95 5.62 -26.19
N SER A 118 -6.87 6.36 -25.57
CA SER A 118 -6.79 7.82 -25.44
C SER A 118 -6.50 8.29 -24.01
N TYR A 119 -6.91 7.52 -23.00
CA TYR A 119 -6.61 7.78 -21.59
C TYR A 119 -6.55 6.49 -20.76
N VAL A 120 -5.80 6.49 -19.66
CA VAL A 120 -5.70 5.34 -18.75
C VAL A 120 -5.56 5.80 -17.30
N ALA A 121 -6.10 5.02 -16.35
CA ALA A 121 -5.95 5.31 -14.93
C ALA A 121 -4.49 5.08 -14.47
N VAL A 122 -3.96 6.05 -13.73
CA VAL A 122 -2.64 5.96 -13.08
C VAL A 122 -2.76 5.37 -11.67
N VAL A 123 -3.90 5.61 -11.01
CA VAL A 123 -4.18 5.15 -9.64
C VAL A 123 -5.54 4.47 -9.57
N SER A 124 -5.66 3.48 -8.69
CA SER A 124 -6.95 2.90 -8.32
C SER A 124 -7.77 3.92 -7.56
N SER A 125 -8.94 4.26 -8.09
CA SER A 125 -9.82 5.29 -7.53
C SER A 125 -11.15 4.69 -7.08
N ALA A 126 -11.91 5.39 -6.24
CA ALA A 126 -13.25 4.98 -5.87
C ALA A 126 -14.23 5.10 -7.06
N ASP A 127 -15.30 4.29 -7.04
CA ASP A 127 -16.39 4.37 -8.01
C ASP A 127 -16.99 5.79 -8.04
N GLY A 128 -17.27 6.28 -9.24
CA GLY A 128 -17.93 7.57 -9.38
C GLY A 128 -18.19 8.01 -10.81
N ASP A 129 -19.19 8.88 -10.92
CA ASP A 129 -19.57 9.57 -12.16
C ASP A 129 -19.36 11.08 -11.98
N LEU A 130 -18.70 11.69 -12.96
CA LEU A 130 -18.36 13.11 -12.99
C LEU A 130 -18.98 13.75 -14.24
N SER A 131 -19.71 14.85 -14.05
CA SER A 131 -20.02 15.83 -15.08
C SER A 131 -19.19 17.08 -14.81
N ILE A 132 -18.41 17.49 -15.79
CA ILE A 132 -17.33 18.48 -15.66
C ILE A 132 -17.54 19.55 -16.74
N GLU A 133 -17.71 20.79 -16.28
CA GLU A 133 -17.92 21.96 -17.15
C GLU A 133 -16.67 22.82 -17.32
N GLU A 134 -15.74 22.72 -16.36
CA GLU A 134 -14.53 23.54 -16.30
C GLU A 134 -13.34 22.68 -15.86
N ILE A 135 -12.22 22.85 -16.54
CA ILE A 135 -10.92 22.26 -16.22
C ILE A 135 -9.91 23.39 -16.10
N ILE A 136 -9.07 23.36 -15.07
CA ILE A 136 -8.00 24.35 -14.90
C ILE A 136 -6.70 23.79 -15.48
N ASP A 137 -6.06 24.53 -16.39
CA ASP A 137 -4.69 24.22 -16.81
C ASP A 137 -3.74 24.65 -15.69
N MET A 138 -3.02 23.69 -15.13
CA MET A 138 -2.09 23.92 -14.04
C MET A 138 -0.65 23.80 -14.52
N GLY A 139 -0.37 24.06 -15.80
CA GLY A 139 0.99 24.04 -16.35
C GLY A 139 1.64 22.67 -16.15
N TYR A 140 2.74 22.63 -15.39
CA TYR A 140 3.42 21.39 -15.05
C TYR A 140 2.85 20.72 -13.77
N GLY A 141 1.95 21.35 -13.04
CA GLY A 141 1.40 20.83 -11.79
C GLY A 141 2.46 20.70 -10.70
N ILE A 142 3.43 21.61 -10.67
CA ILE A 142 4.55 21.60 -9.74
C ILE A 142 4.29 22.55 -8.57
N ASP A 143 4.67 22.15 -7.37
CA ASP A 143 4.83 23.06 -6.23
C ASP A 143 6.21 22.83 -5.59
N SER A 144 7.05 23.86 -5.60
CA SER A 144 8.43 23.83 -5.10
C SER A 144 8.88 25.23 -4.68
N GLU A 145 9.99 25.33 -3.94
CA GLU A 145 10.53 26.61 -3.47
C GLU A 145 10.81 27.61 -4.60
N LYS A 146 11.27 27.13 -5.77
CA LYS A 146 11.67 27.98 -6.89
C LYS A 146 10.60 28.15 -7.97
N TYR A 147 9.56 27.33 -7.95
CA TYR A 147 8.52 27.33 -8.98
C TYR A 147 7.25 26.67 -8.45
N SER A 148 6.11 27.34 -8.64
CA SER A 148 4.80 26.80 -8.30
C SER A 148 3.75 27.18 -9.35
N ASP A 149 3.01 26.17 -9.82
CA ASP A 149 1.81 26.32 -10.64
C ASP A 149 0.55 26.54 -9.78
N TYR A 150 0.59 26.19 -8.49
CA TYR A 150 -0.56 26.21 -7.60
C TYR A 150 -0.87 27.59 -7.01
N ASN A 151 -0.89 28.60 -7.88
CA ASN A 151 -1.31 29.96 -7.57
C ASN A 151 -2.84 30.12 -7.58
N THR A 152 -3.56 29.08 -8.02
CA THR A 152 -5.02 28.99 -8.09
C THR A 152 -5.50 27.86 -7.19
N ASP A 153 -6.59 28.07 -6.45
CA ASP A 153 -7.21 27.01 -5.64
C ASP A 153 -7.84 25.93 -6.53
N VAL A 154 -7.44 24.69 -6.31
CA VAL A 154 -7.87 23.50 -7.08
C VAL A 154 -8.69 22.53 -6.23
N ASN A 155 -9.01 22.87 -4.98
CA ASN A 155 -9.73 21.98 -4.08
C ASN A 155 -11.12 21.61 -4.66
N GLY A 156 -11.36 20.31 -4.83
CA GLY A 156 -12.56 19.75 -5.45
C GLY A 156 -12.65 19.92 -6.98
N LYS A 157 -11.63 20.48 -7.64
CA LYS A 157 -11.66 20.82 -9.07
C LYS A 157 -10.95 19.78 -9.95
N VAL A 158 -11.24 19.83 -11.24
CA VAL A 158 -10.54 19.05 -12.27
C VAL A 158 -9.42 19.89 -12.87
N ILE A 159 -8.23 19.32 -12.95
CA ILE A 159 -7.05 20.00 -13.48
C ILE A 159 -6.43 19.20 -14.63
N VAL A 160 -5.77 19.90 -15.55
CA VAL A 160 -4.89 19.31 -16.55
C VAL A 160 -3.47 19.80 -16.33
N ILE A 161 -2.51 18.88 -16.40
CA ILE A 161 -1.07 19.16 -16.21
C ILE A 161 -0.25 18.48 -17.29
N ARG A 162 0.93 19.00 -17.58
CA ARG A 162 1.86 18.45 -18.58
C ARG A 162 3.12 17.85 -17.95
N SER A 163 3.74 16.92 -18.67
CA SER A 163 5.01 16.29 -18.30
C SER A 163 6.18 17.26 -18.30
N GLY A 164 7.22 16.92 -17.53
CA GLY A 164 8.41 17.72 -17.41
C GLY A 164 8.30 18.87 -16.42
N GLU A 165 9.16 19.86 -16.59
CA GLU A 165 9.28 21.04 -15.73
C GLU A 165 9.77 22.25 -16.57
N PRO A 166 9.57 23.49 -16.08
CA PRO A 166 9.89 24.70 -16.84
C PRO A 166 11.40 24.88 -17.07
N LYS A 167 11.74 25.48 -18.20
CA LYS A 167 13.12 25.86 -18.58
C LYS A 167 13.26 27.37 -18.76
N ASN A 168 14.45 27.88 -18.48
CA ASN A 168 14.87 29.23 -18.83
C ASN A 168 15.18 29.33 -20.33
N ASP A 169 15.32 30.57 -20.83
CA ASP A 169 15.68 30.85 -22.23
C ASP A 169 17.01 30.23 -22.67
N ASP A 170 17.93 30.00 -21.72
CA ASP A 170 19.23 29.36 -21.95
C ASP A 170 19.17 27.81 -21.99
N GLY A 171 17.96 27.24 -21.80
CA GLY A 171 17.72 25.80 -21.81
C GLY A 171 17.93 25.07 -20.48
N THR A 172 18.41 25.76 -19.44
CA THR A 172 18.51 25.20 -18.09
C THR A 172 17.13 25.06 -17.43
N TYR A 173 16.97 24.08 -16.56
CA TYR A 173 15.72 23.90 -15.79
C TYR A 173 15.62 24.94 -14.68
N VAL A 174 14.46 25.58 -14.54
CA VAL A 174 14.21 26.64 -13.54
C VAL A 174 14.45 26.12 -12.10
N ILE A 175 14.06 24.87 -11.84
CA ILE A 175 14.09 24.29 -10.49
C ILE A 175 15.51 23.94 -10.06
N THR A 176 16.29 23.28 -10.91
CA THR A 176 17.68 22.91 -10.58
C THR A 176 18.64 24.08 -10.82
N GLY A 177 18.34 24.96 -11.77
CA GLY A 177 19.26 25.98 -12.27
C GLY A 177 20.39 25.40 -13.12
N SER A 178 20.22 24.19 -13.66
CA SER A 178 21.21 23.50 -14.50
C SER A 178 20.56 22.76 -15.66
N ASP A 179 21.37 22.11 -16.50
CA ASP A 179 20.93 21.21 -17.57
C ASP A 179 20.38 19.87 -17.06
N ALA A 180 20.58 19.56 -15.78
CA ALA A 180 20.05 18.36 -15.13
C ALA A 180 18.61 18.59 -14.67
N ALA A 181 17.72 17.67 -15.07
CA ALA A 181 16.32 17.71 -14.68
C ALA A 181 16.13 17.31 -13.21
N SER A 182 15.09 17.83 -12.57
CA SER A 182 14.73 17.42 -11.20
C SER A 182 13.84 16.18 -11.20
N LYS A 183 13.33 15.80 -10.02
CA LYS A 183 12.31 14.75 -9.86
C LYS A 183 11.05 15.00 -10.69
N TRP A 184 10.77 16.26 -11.06
CA TRP A 184 9.58 16.67 -11.80
C TRP A 184 9.59 16.29 -13.28
N SER A 185 10.78 15.99 -13.84
CA SER A 185 10.95 15.49 -15.21
C SER A 185 11.47 14.05 -15.26
N ASN A 186 11.84 13.47 -14.13
CA ASN A 186 12.27 12.07 -14.09
C ASN A 186 11.06 11.14 -14.29
N MET A 187 11.11 10.26 -15.29
CA MET A 187 9.98 9.38 -15.64
C MET A 187 9.48 8.53 -14.45
N ARG A 188 10.38 8.04 -13.59
CA ARG A 188 10.00 7.22 -12.43
C ARG A 188 9.40 8.03 -11.28
N GLN A 189 9.76 9.32 -11.16
CA GLN A 189 9.42 10.14 -9.99
C GLN A 189 8.28 11.12 -10.27
N GLN A 190 8.15 11.63 -11.50
CA GLN A 190 7.22 12.73 -11.79
C GLN A 190 5.75 12.34 -11.59
N PHE A 191 5.38 11.08 -11.84
CA PHE A 191 4.02 10.59 -11.58
C PHE A 191 3.63 10.74 -10.12
N ALA A 192 4.46 10.18 -9.21
CA ALA A 192 4.21 10.27 -7.78
C ALA A 192 4.29 11.72 -7.29
N ALA A 193 5.32 12.47 -7.70
CA ALA A 193 5.51 13.85 -7.26
C ALA A 193 4.33 14.76 -7.65
N LYS A 194 3.84 14.68 -8.90
CA LYS A 194 2.71 15.48 -9.38
C LYS A 194 1.38 15.03 -8.76
N ARG A 195 1.17 13.71 -8.59
CA ARG A 195 0.01 13.14 -7.90
C ARG A 195 -0.07 13.65 -6.45
N ASP A 196 1.02 13.54 -5.71
CA ASP A 196 1.02 13.81 -4.27
C ASP A 196 0.72 15.29 -3.99
N ILE A 197 1.28 16.21 -4.78
CA ILE A 197 0.92 17.63 -4.69
C ILE A 197 -0.53 17.88 -5.10
N ALA A 198 -1.00 17.33 -6.22
CA ALA A 198 -2.40 17.53 -6.64
C ALA A 198 -3.39 17.05 -5.56
N LYS A 199 -3.08 15.91 -4.92
CA LYS A 199 -3.84 15.35 -3.79
C LYS A 199 -3.77 16.26 -2.56
N GLU A 200 -2.58 16.74 -2.20
CA GLU A 200 -2.39 17.69 -1.09
C GLU A 200 -3.21 18.97 -1.29
N LYS A 201 -3.27 19.48 -2.52
CA LYS A 201 -4.06 20.67 -2.89
C LYS A 201 -5.55 20.37 -3.07
N GLY A 202 -5.98 19.12 -2.91
CA GLY A 202 -7.38 18.71 -2.94
C GLY A 202 -7.99 18.59 -4.34
N ALA A 203 -7.18 18.46 -5.41
CA ALA A 203 -7.70 18.24 -6.75
C ALA A 203 -8.62 17.00 -6.77
N ARG A 204 -9.76 17.09 -7.46
CA ARG A 204 -10.71 15.98 -7.64
C ARG A 204 -10.27 15.04 -8.75
N MET A 205 -9.69 15.60 -9.81
CA MET A 205 -9.21 14.83 -10.94
C MET A 205 -8.01 15.52 -11.60
N VAL A 206 -7.03 14.72 -12.02
CA VAL A 206 -5.85 15.16 -12.76
C VAL A 206 -5.82 14.48 -14.13
N LEU A 207 -5.88 15.27 -15.19
CA LEU A 207 -5.55 14.85 -16.55
C LEU A 207 -4.05 15.13 -16.78
N PHE A 208 -3.24 14.07 -16.73
CA PHE A 208 -1.80 14.18 -16.92
C PHE A 208 -1.42 13.94 -18.38
N TYR A 209 -1.19 15.03 -19.11
CA TYR A 209 -0.77 14.99 -20.51
C TYR A 209 0.71 14.65 -20.62
N TYR A 210 1.00 13.47 -21.16
CA TYR A 210 2.37 12.98 -21.38
C TYR A 210 2.43 12.09 -22.63
N PRO A 211 2.26 12.68 -23.84
CA PRO A 211 2.10 11.93 -25.08
C PRO A 211 3.35 11.13 -25.47
N GLU A 212 4.55 11.58 -25.12
CA GLU A 212 5.82 10.99 -25.55
C GLU A 212 6.04 9.56 -25.04
N ILE A 213 5.39 9.20 -23.93
CA ILE A 213 5.49 7.85 -23.33
C ILE A 213 4.18 7.09 -23.36
N TYR A 214 3.10 7.70 -23.87
CA TYR A 214 1.75 7.19 -23.69
C TYR A 214 1.61 5.76 -24.22
N ASP A 215 2.02 5.52 -25.47
CA ASP A 215 1.91 4.21 -26.13
C ASP A 215 2.72 3.11 -25.42
N MET A 216 3.80 3.47 -24.72
CA MET A 216 4.61 2.54 -23.95
C MET A 216 3.98 2.20 -22.59
N VAL A 217 3.32 3.17 -21.95
CA VAL A 217 2.87 3.06 -20.56
C VAL A 217 1.40 2.66 -20.45
N ALA A 218 0.54 3.12 -21.36
CA ALA A 218 -0.89 2.88 -21.29
C ALA A 218 -1.27 1.39 -21.32
N PRO A 219 -0.66 0.52 -22.15
CA PRO A 219 -0.97 -0.91 -22.12
C PRO A 219 -0.59 -1.59 -20.78
N ARG A 220 0.45 -1.08 -20.09
CA ARG A 220 0.89 -1.62 -18.80
C ARG A 220 -0.04 -1.19 -17.67
N LEU A 221 -0.47 0.07 -17.67
CA LEU A 221 -1.41 0.60 -16.67
C LEU A 221 -2.84 0.08 -16.91
N GLY A 222 -3.23 -0.12 -18.16
CA GLY A 222 -4.52 -0.70 -18.54
C GLY A 222 -4.56 -2.23 -18.46
N GLY A 223 -3.44 -2.87 -18.15
CA GLY A 223 -3.35 -4.32 -18.02
C GLY A 223 -4.02 -4.85 -16.75
N GLY A 224 -4.72 -5.99 -16.86
CA GLY A 224 -5.45 -6.63 -15.75
C GLY A 224 -4.59 -7.43 -14.77
N SER A 225 -3.26 -7.38 -14.85
CA SER A 225 -2.35 -8.10 -13.94
C SER A 225 -2.15 -7.38 -12.59
N GLY A 226 -3.15 -6.62 -12.14
CA GLY A 226 -2.96 -5.56 -11.17
C GLY A 226 -2.44 -6.04 -9.80
N ARG A 227 -1.97 -5.06 -9.03
CA ARG A 227 -1.25 -5.29 -7.78
C ARG A 227 -2.23 -5.67 -6.67
N LEU A 228 -1.76 -6.52 -5.76
CA LEU A 228 -2.41 -6.71 -4.47
C LEU A 228 -2.27 -5.43 -3.64
N GLY A 229 -3.35 -5.06 -2.96
CA GLY A 229 -3.39 -3.95 -2.01
C GLY A 229 -4.38 -4.26 -0.89
N ILE A 230 -4.33 -3.47 0.17
CA ILE A 230 -5.33 -3.56 1.24
C ILE A 230 -6.67 -3.07 0.69
N LYS A 231 -7.71 -3.86 0.91
CA LYS A 231 -9.06 -3.56 0.47
C LYS A 231 -9.54 -2.24 1.03
N GLY A 232 -10.13 -1.40 0.15
CA GLY A 232 -10.72 -0.13 0.56
C GLY A 232 -9.73 1.03 0.69
N GLN A 233 -8.50 0.88 0.18
CA GLN A 233 -7.51 1.95 0.06
C GLN A 233 -7.64 2.73 -1.27
N SER A 234 -8.82 2.72 -1.91
CA SER A 234 -9.02 3.43 -3.18
C SER A 234 -8.88 4.95 -2.99
N GLU A 235 -8.20 5.58 -3.94
CA GLU A 235 -8.01 7.03 -3.94
C GLU A 235 -9.34 7.76 -4.22
N SER A 236 -9.56 8.88 -3.55
CA SER A 236 -10.71 9.76 -3.85
C SER A 236 -10.46 10.65 -5.07
N MET A 237 -9.19 10.95 -5.37
CA MET A 237 -8.78 11.70 -6.54
C MET A 237 -8.54 10.76 -7.73
N TYR A 238 -9.11 11.09 -8.87
CA TYR A 238 -8.80 10.42 -10.14
C TYR A 238 -7.51 11.00 -10.73
N MET A 239 -6.61 10.14 -11.21
CA MET A 239 -5.48 10.58 -12.03
C MET A 239 -5.43 9.74 -13.30
N LEU A 240 -5.56 10.40 -14.44
CA LEU A 240 -5.50 9.77 -15.76
C LEU A 240 -4.25 10.24 -16.50
N LEU A 241 -3.51 9.30 -17.06
CA LEU A 241 -2.55 9.59 -18.11
C LEU A 241 -3.35 9.77 -19.41
N VAL A 242 -3.10 10.84 -20.16
CA VAL A 242 -3.86 11.19 -21.37
C VAL A 242 -2.94 11.50 -22.55
N ASN A 243 -3.42 11.20 -23.76
CA ASN A 243 -2.70 11.48 -25.01
C ASN A 243 -3.30 12.70 -25.75
N LYS A 244 -2.82 12.93 -26.98
CA LYS A 244 -3.27 14.03 -27.86
C LYS A 244 -4.76 14.01 -28.18
N ASP A 245 -5.43 12.85 -28.17
CA ASP A 245 -6.86 12.75 -28.50
C ASP A 245 -7.72 13.48 -27.47
N VAL A 246 -7.32 13.41 -26.19
CA VAL A 246 -7.96 14.15 -25.11
C VAL A 246 -7.75 15.65 -25.29
N VAL A 247 -6.52 16.09 -25.58
CA VAL A 247 -6.19 17.50 -25.81
C VAL A 247 -6.92 18.08 -27.01
N THR A 248 -6.98 17.33 -28.11
CA THR A 248 -7.78 17.66 -29.30
C THR A 248 -9.27 17.79 -28.96
N ALA A 249 -9.80 16.89 -28.14
CA ALA A 249 -11.22 16.95 -27.74
C ALA A 249 -11.52 18.14 -26.81
N LEU A 250 -10.58 18.50 -25.92
CA LEU A 250 -10.69 19.67 -25.04
C LEU A 250 -10.61 20.99 -25.81
N SER A 251 -9.69 21.11 -26.76
CA SER A 251 -9.50 22.33 -27.55
C SER A 251 -10.53 22.51 -28.66
N GLY A 252 -11.16 21.44 -29.13
CA GLY A 252 -11.99 21.44 -30.33
C GLY A 252 -11.20 21.61 -31.63
N ASN A 253 -9.86 21.61 -31.56
CA ASN A 253 -8.96 21.70 -32.70
C ASN A 253 -8.32 20.34 -32.98
N ALA A 254 -8.62 19.78 -34.16
CA ALA A 254 -8.13 18.47 -34.59
C ALA A 254 -6.61 18.38 -34.75
N GLU A 255 -5.93 19.53 -34.87
CA GLU A 255 -4.47 19.59 -35.00
C GLU A 255 -3.76 20.02 -33.71
N ALA A 256 -4.48 20.10 -32.58
CA ALA A 256 -3.85 20.45 -31.31
C ALA A 256 -2.91 19.34 -30.81
N ASP A 257 -1.64 19.69 -30.66
CA ASP A 257 -0.56 18.88 -30.08
C ASP A 257 -0.10 19.38 -28.70
N GLU A 258 -0.55 20.55 -28.29
CA GLU A 258 -0.32 21.14 -26.98
C GLU A 258 -1.62 21.57 -26.29
N LEU A 259 -1.57 21.73 -24.97
CA LEU A 259 -2.71 22.28 -24.21
C LEU A 259 -3.01 23.71 -24.70
N PRO A 260 -4.28 24.10 -24.85
CA PRO A 260 -4.67 25.35 -25.51
C PRO A 260 -4.42 26.61 -24.65
N THR A 261 -3.69 26.49 -23.54
CA THR A 261 -3.77 27.42 -22.41
C THR A 261 -2.46 27.53 -21.63
N ASN A 262 -2.36 28.62 -20.85
CA ASN A 262 -1.32 28.84 -19.85
C ASN A 262 -1.77 28.36 -18.47
N SER A 263 -0.82 28.22 -17.56
CA SER A 263 -1.10 27.89 -16.15
C SER A 263 -2.03 28.93 -15.52
N GLY A 264 -3.13 28.47 -14.92
CA GLY A 264 -4.20 29.26 -14.31
C GLY A 264 -5.43 29.48 -15.21
N ASP A 265 -5.35 29.20 -16.51
CA ASP A 265 -6.47 29.39 -17.44
C ASP A 265 -7.56 28.33 -17.23
N ILE A 266 -8.81 28.73 -17.51
CA ILE A 266 -9.98 27.85 -17.44
C ILE A 266 -10.35 27.38 -18.84
N ILE A 267 -10.34 26.07 -19.03
CA ILE A 267 -10.86 25.38 -20.21
C ILE A 267 -12.33 25.04 -19.95
N LYS A 268 -13.23 25.73 -20.65
CA LYS A 268 -14.66 25.41 -20.64
C LYS A 268 -14.92 24.21 -21.55
N THR A 269 -15.58 23.19 -21.04
CA THR A 269 -15.79 21.93 -21.76
C THR A 269 -17.07 21.25 -21.29
N SER A 270 -17.60 20.30 -22.05
CA SER A 270 -18.64 19.38 -21.57
C SER A 270 -18.04 17.99 -21.48
N MET A 271 -17.48 17.64 -20.32
CA MET A 271 -16.85 16.35 -20.08
C MET A 271 -17.70 15.49 -19.15
N ASN A 272 -17.98 14.25 -19.56
CA ASN A 272 -18.52 13.22 -18.68
C ASN A 272 -17.48 12.12 -18.51
N PHE A 273 -17.29 11.67 -17.28
CA PHE A 273 -16.36 10.61 -16.93
C PHE A 273 -17.00 9.67 -15.93
N SER A 274 -16.91 8.36 -16.18
CA SER A 274 -17.32 7.32 -15.25
C SER A 274 -16.13 6.43 -14.96
N TYR A 275 -15.96 6.08 -13.68
CA TYR A 275 -14.96 5.15 -13.21
C TYR A 275 -15.63 4.12 -12.32
N LYS A 276 -15.39 2.86 -12.60
CA LYS A 276 -15.80 1.75 -11.74
C LYS A 276 -14.60 0.86 -11.47
N SER A 277 -14.23 0.83 -10.19
CA SER A 277 -13.17 -0.02 -9.69
C SER A 277 -13.53 -1.48 -9.97
N SER A 278 -12.54 -2.23 -10.45
CA SER A 278 -12.63 -3.67 -10.59
C SER A 278 -11.55 -4.27 -9.73
N SER A 279 -11.93 -4.87 -8.61
CA SER A 279 -11.00 -5.57 -7.74
C SER A 279 -11.57 -6.93 -7.34
N LYS A 280 -10.70 -7.91 -7.17
CA LYS A 280 -11.08 -9.21 -6.63
C LYS A 280 -10.57 -9.28 -5.21
N SER A 281 -11.45 -9.52 -4.24
CA SER A 281 -11.02 -9.77 -2.85
C SER A 281 -10.13 -11.01 -2.80
N VAL A 282 -9.05 -10.90 -2.04
CA VAL A 282 -8.09 -11.97 -1.76
C VAL A 282 -8.00 -12.09 -0.24
N ALA A 283 -8.32 -13.27 0.28
CA ALA A 283 -8.18 -13.56 1.70
C ALA A 283 -6.76 -14.05 1.97
N SER A 284 -6.04 -13.35 2.84
CA SER A 284 -4.71 -13.71 3.30
C SER A 284 -4.61 -13.50 4.80
N GLU A 285 -3.65 -14.13 5.45
CA GLU A 285 -3.53 -14.16 6.90
C GLU A 285 -2.07 -13.91 7.27
N ASN A 286 -1.85 -13.08 8.29
CA ASN A 286 -0.61 -13.12 9.05
C ASN A 286 -0.72 -14.25 10.09
N VAL A 287 0.38 -14.93 10.37
CA VAL A 287 0.48 -15.86 11.51
C VAL A 287 1.18 -15.14 12.65
N ILE A 288 0.54 -15.07 13.83
CA ILE A 288 1.06 -14.32 14.97
C ILE A 288 1.09 -15.20 16.21
N ALA A 289 2.25 -15.26 16.85
CA ALA A 289 2.47 -15.84 18.16
C ALA A 289 3.09 -14.81 19.10
N TYR A 290 2.91 -14.97 20.41
CA TYR A 290 3.30 -13.96 21.39
C TYR A 290 3.89 -14.57 22.66
N ILE A 291 5.06 -14.07 23.05
CA ILE A 291 5.69 -14.37 24.34
C ILE A 291 5.56 -13.13 25.23
N LYS A 292 4.84 -13.26 26.34
CA LYS A 292 4.62 -12.15 27.28
C LYS A 292 5.87 -11.83 28.08
N GLY A 293 6.35 -10.58 27.95
CA GLY A 293 7.41 -10.06 28.78
C GLY A 293 7.05 -10.07 30.27
N SER A 294 8.00 -10.46 31.12
CA SER A 294 7.81 -10.53 32.58
C SER A 294 7.97 -9.17 33.26
N GLU A 295 8.98 -8.39 32.88
CA GLU A 295 9.28 -7.08 33.48
C GLU A 295 8.56 -5.93 32.77
N LYS A 296 8.46 -6.02 31.44
CA LYS A 296 7.89 -4.97 30.58
C LYS A 296 6.81 -5.53 29.65
N PRO A 297 5.65 -5.96 30.19
CA PRO A 297 4.61 -6.63 29.41
C PRO A 297 3.97 -5.76 28.33
N ASP A 298 4.12 -4.44 28.41
CA ASP A 298 3.55 -3.46 27.48
C ASP A 298 4.58 -2.90 26.47
N GLU A 299 5.83 -3.37 26.51
CA GLU A 299 6.84 -3.09 25.49
C GLU A 299 6.95 -4.31 24.55
N TYR A 300 7.00 -4.05 23.23
CA TYR A 300 6.97 -5.10 22.21
C TYR A 300 8.25 -5.10 21.38
N VAL A 301 8.79 -6.29 21.15
CA VAL A 301 9.80 -6.56 20.12
C VAL A 301 9.12 -7.37 19.04
N ILE A 302 9.13 -6.87 17.81
CA ILE A 302 8.53 -7.54 16.65
C ILE A 302 9.65 -8.16 15.82
N ILE A 303 9.58 -9.48 15.64
CA ILE A 303 10.43 -10.23 14.73
C ILE A 303 9.49 -10.80 13.66
N SER A 304 9.78 -10.56 12.38
CA SER A 304 8.87 -10.87 11.29
C SER A 304 9.62 -11.25 10.02
N ALA A 305 9.04 -12.17 9.25
CA ALA A 305 9.40 -12.56 7.89
C ALA A 305 8.10 -12.63 7.08
N HIS A 306 8.17 -12.54 5.75
CA HIS A 306 6.97 -12.78 4.94
C HIS A 306 6.87 -14.25 4.55
N LEU A 307 5.65 -14.76 4.48
CA LEU A 307 5.38 -16.18 4.28
C LEU A 307 5.06 -16.54 2.83
N ASP A 308 4.51 -15.58 2.08
CA ASP A 308 4.06 -15.77 0.71
C ASP A 308 5.22 -15.70 -0.28
N HIS A 309 4.99 -16.26 -1.46
CA HIS A 309 5.90 -16.11 -2.59
C HIS A 309 5.13 -16.15 -3.92
N VAL A 310 5.81 -16.29 -5.05
CA VAL A 310 5.25 -16.11 -6.40
C VAL A 310 4.18 -17.15 -6.78
N GLY A 311 4.22 -18.35 -6.20
CA GLY A 311 3.29 -19.44 -6.58
C GLY A 311 3.69 -20.19 -7.84
N VAL A 312 2.74 -20.37 -8.75
CA VAL A 312 2.92 -21.14 -10.00
C VAL A 312 2.73 -20.22 -11.20
N GLU A 313 3.77 -20.04 -12.00
CA GLU A 313 3.71 -19.31 -13.28
C GLU A 313 4.12 -20.24 -14.42
N ASP A 314 3.36 -20.22 -15.52
CA ASP A 314 3.60 -21.05 -16.72
C ASP A 314 3.82 -22.56 -16.44
N GLY A 315 3.20 -23.07 -15.37
CA GLY A 315 3.31 -24.46 -14.93
C GLY A 315 4.57 -24.78 -14.11
N GLN A 316 5.43 -23.80 -13.84
CA GLN A 316 6.57 -23.91 -12.96
C GLN A 316 6.23 -23.41 -11.55
N ILE A 317 6.62 -24.18 -10.54
CA ILE A 317 6.48 -23.78 -9.13
C ILE A 317 7.68 -22.91 -8.74
N TYR A 318 7.40 -21.76 -8.14
CA TYR A 318 8.39 -20.88 -7.54
C TYR A 318 8.34 -21.10 -6.04
N ASN A 319 9.24 -21.95 -5.55
CA ASN A 319 9.19 -22.48 -4.19
C ASN A 319 9.54 -21.47 -3.08
N GLY A 320 10.23 -20.37 -3.41
CA GLY A 320 10.53 -19.29 -2.45
C GLY A 320 11.37 -19.73 -1.27
N ALA A 321 12.38 -20.55 -1.50
CA ALA A 321 13.24 -21.04 -0.42
C ALA A 321 14.06 -19.89 0.20
N ASP A 322 14.59 -18.98 -0.61
CA ASP A 322 15.38 -17.85 -0.11
C ASP A 322 14.55 -16.58 0.12
N ASP A 323 13.44 -16.43 -0.63
CA ASP A 323 12.53 -15.27 -0.58
C ASP A 323 11.10 -15.78 -0.35
N ASP A 324 10.60 -15.87 0.88
CA ASP A 324 11.33 -15.72 2.15
C ASP A 324 11.06 -16.93 3.07
N GLY A 325 11.12 -18.12 2.47
CA GLY A 325 11.01 -19.38 3.21
C GLY A 325 12.10 -19.52 4.27
N SER A 326 13.33 -19.10 3.97
CA SER A 326 14.47 -19.12 4.88
C SER A 326 14.25 -18.19 6.08
N GLY A 327 13.76 -16.97 5.88
CA GLY A 327 13.41 -16.05 6.96
C GLY A 327 12.25 -16.57 7.80
N SER A 328 11.21 -17.13 7.16
CA SER A 328 10.06 -17.72 7.84
C SER A 328 10.48 -18.85 8.81
N VAL A 329 11.30 -19.80 8.36
CA VAL A 329 11.75 -20.91 9.22
C VAL A 329 12.83 -20.48 10.21
N ALA A 330 13.62 -19.44 9.90
CA ALA A 330 14.59 -18.90 10.86
C ALA A 330 13.90 -18.31 12.10
N ILE A 331 12.73 -17.68 11.95
CA ILE A 331 11.95 -17.19 13.09
C ILE A 331 11.44 -18.33 13.97
N LEU A 332 11.19 -19.51 13.41
CA LEU A 332 10.74 -20.67 14.17
C LEU A 332 11.82 -21.25 15.11
N GLU A 333 13.09 -20.92 14.85
CA GLU A 333 14.25 -21.30 15.68
C GLU A 333 14.66 -20.23 16.72
N ILE A 334 14.08 -19.03 16.66
CA ILE A 334 14.40 -17.89 17.54
C ILE A 334 13.36 -17.77 18.66
#